data_AF-A0A421J4M7-F1
#
_entry.id   AF-A0A421J4M7-F1
#
_cell.length_a   1.000
_cell.length_b   1.000
_cell.length_c   1.000
_cell.angle_alpha   90.00
_cell.angle_beta   90.00
_cell.angle_gamma   90.00
#
_symmetry.space_group_name_H-M   'P 1'
#
loop_
_entity.id
_entity.type
_entity.pdbx_description
1 polymer ?
#
loop_
_entity_poly.entity_id
_entity_poly.type
_entity_poly.pdbx_seq_one_letter_code
_entity_poly.pdbx_strand_id
1 'polypeptide(L)'
;MSSKTYGVTPPISTANPTPKENALNDSLIAELKARGSFESEQATRKRVEILALLQKMVQEFVYTVSKKKNMSDGMAKDAGGKIFTFGSYRLGVYGPGSDIDTLIVVPKHVVREDFFTIFDQMIRQRPELEEITAVPDAFVPIIMIEFNGISIDLIFARLNVSRVPLDMTLEDNNLLKNIDENDMRALNGTRVTDQILQLVPKVTVFKNALRCIKLWAQQRAVYGNMFGFPGGVAWAMLVARICQLYPNAASAVIVEKFFNIYTKWNWPQPVLLKPIEDGPLQVRVWNPRLYPHDRQHKMPVITPAYPSMCATHNINSSTQKVIMNELERGSELMAQISLNNKTWADLFQRHDFFHRYRFYLCIVAATEGTSEEHSKWSGMVESKLRILIQKLELTEGIALAHPYVKDFSDSYLLQETPKDDILAAYGTLKGETLLNKLKHVDKTDVHKDTSEDSQKEDLKQYHLTKLFVGLDIDIGKSAGNTGGTKKLDIQYPCSEFYNLCKGWHSYNENIHQIFIKNVKLNDLPSDVYVEGEARPTKVGKKRKKESNLETQKRPKSVASPVPV
;
A
#
# COMPACT_ATOMS: atom_id res chain seq x y z
N MET A 1 -38.32 -4.07 -22.10
CA MET A 1 -37.31 -3.29 -21.35
C MET A 1 -35.99 -4.04 -21.46
N SER A 2 -34.95 -3.44 -22.03
CA SER A 2 -33.62 -4.08 -22.09
C SER A 2 -33.07 -4.21 -20.67
N SER A 3 -32.84 -5.43 -20.20
CA SER A 3 -32.22 -5.65 -18.89
C SER A 3 -30.80 -5.09 -18.92
N LYS A 4 -30.48 -4.13 -18.05
CA LYS A 4 -29.15 -3.55 -17.92
C LYS A 4 -28.12 -4.67 -17.73
N THR A 5 -27.25 -4.88 -18.72
CA THR A 5 -26.18 -5.87 -18.67
C THR A 5 -24.96 -5.28 -17.96
N TYR A 6 -24.33 -6.05 -17.08
CA TYR A 6 -23.13 -5.65 -16.35
C TYR A 6 -21.94 -6.50 -16.77
N GLY A 7 -20.79 -5.87 -16.97
CA GLY A 7 -19.55 -6.58 -17.32
C GLY A 7 -19.33 -6.80 -18.82
N VAL A 8 -18.24 -7.48 -19.14
CA VAL A 8 -17.82 -7.84 -20.51
C VAL A 8 -18.23 -9.26 -20.93
N THR A 9 -18.90 -9.99 -20.04
CA THR A 9 -19.43 -11.34 -20.31
C THR A 9 -20.80 -11.49 -19.67
N PRO A 10 -21.63 -12.46 -20.12
CA PRO A 10 -22.82 -12.88 -19.37
C PRO A 10 -22.50 -13.29 -17.92
N PRO A 11 -23.48 -13.21 -17.01
CA PRO A 11 -23.32 -13.73 -15.65
C PRO A 11 -23.12 -15.26 -15.67
N ILE A 12 -22.36 -15.78 -14.70
CA ILE A 12 -22.19 -17.23 -14.51
C ILE A 12 -23.44 -17.83 -13.87
N SER A 13 -24.03 -17.12 -12.90
CA SER A 13 -25.27 -17.54 -12.26
C SER A 13 -26.10 -16.34 -11.85
N THR A 14 -27.41 -16.43 -12.05
CA THR A 14 -28.42 -15.45 -11.65
C THR A 14 -29.25 -15.93 -10.47
N ALA A 15 -28.83 -17.03 -9.80
CA ALA A 15 -29.54 -17.57 -8.64
C ALA A 15 -29.61 -16.55 -7.49
N ASN A 16 -30.76 -16.51 -6.82
CA ASN A 16 -30.91 -15.78 -5.57
C ASN A 16 -30.26 -16.55 -4.41
N PRO A 17 -29.81 -15.87 -3.35
CA PRO A 17 -29.21 -16.53 -2.21
C PRO A 17 -30.24 -17.41 -1.48
N THR A 18 -29.79 -18.59 -1.09
CA THR A 18 -30.50 -19.53 -0.24
C THR A 18 -30.56 -19.05 1.21
N PRO A 19 -31.46 -19.59 2.06
CA PRO A 19 -31.50 -19.26 3.48
C PRO A 19 -30.17 -19.50 4.20
N LYS A 20 -29.43 -20.56 3.83
CA LYS A 20 -28.12 -20.87 4.40
C LYS A 20 -27.08 -19.80 4.03
N GLU A 21 -27.07 -19.34 2.78
CA GLU A 21 -26.17 -18.27 2.32
C GLU A 21 -26.50 -16.93 2.96
N ASN A 22 -27.78 -16.63 3.21
CA ASN A 22 -28.18 -15.43 3.93
C ASN A 22 -27.72 -15.47 5.40
N ALA A 23 -27.88 -16.61 6.10
CA ALA A 23 -27.36 -16.76 7.45
C ALA A 23 -25.84 -16.61 7.52
N LEU A 24 -25.13 -17.17 6.54
CA LEU A 24 -23.67 -17.01 6.43
C LEU A 24 -23.27 -15.54 6.17
N ASN A 25 -24.06 -14.82 5.38
CA ASN A 25 -23.89 -13.39 5.12
C ASN A 25 -24.14 -12.53 6.38
N ASP A 26 -25.12 -12.88 7.20
CA ASP A 26 -25.39 -12.17 8.46
C ASP A 26 -24.23 -12.36 9.44
N SER A 27 -23.69 -13.58 9.53
CA SER A 27 -22.48 -13.87 10.31
C SER A 27 -21.25 -13.10 9.80
N LEU A 28 -21.09 -12.93 8.48
CA LEU A 28 -20.04 -12.10 7.91
C LEU A 28 -20.16 -10.64 8.38
N ILE A 29 -21.36 -10.07 8.29
CA ILE A 29 -21.60 -8.69 8.69
C ILE A 29 -21.34 -8.51 10.19
N ALA A 30 -21.74 -9.47 11.02
CA ALA A 30 -21.47 -9.47 12.46
C ALA A 30 -19.96 -9.48 12.76
N GLU A 31 -19.19 -10.34 12.10
CA GLU A 31 -17.73 -10.39 12.26
C GLU A 31 -17.05 -9.08 11.81
N LEU A 32 -17.49 -8.50 10.68
CA LEU A 32 -16.97 -7.20 10.21
C LEU A 32 -17.24 -6.07 11.21
N LYS A 33 -18.41 -6.07 11.86
CA LYS A 33 -18.73 -5.12 12.94
C LYS A 33 -17.86 -5.36 14.17
N ALA A 34 -17.70 -6.60 14.60
CA ALA A 34 -16.88 -6.97 15.75
C ALA A 34 -15.42 -6.54 15.58
N ARG A 35 -14.91 -6.53 14.35
CA ARG A 35 -13.56 -6.07 14.01
C ARG A 35 -13.44 -4.58 13.69
N GLY A 36 -14.49 -3.78 13.97
CA GLY A 36 -14.45 -2.33 13.79
C GLY A 36 -14.37 -1.88 12.33
N SER A 37 -14.84 -2.69 11.36
CA SER A 37 -14.82 -2.29 9.95
C SER A 37 -15.69 -1.08 9.66
N PHE A 38 -16.77 -0.88 10.43
CA PHE A 38 -17.72 0.21 10.26
C PHE A 38 -17.41 1.35 11.22
N GLU A 39 -17.33 2.56 10.69
CA GLU A 39 -17.15 3.78 11.49
C GLU A 39 -18.45 4.14 12.24
N SER A 40 -18.32 4.82 13.39
CA SER A 40 -19.46 5.34 14.12
C SER A 40 -20.12 6.50 13.39
N GLU A 41 -21.43 6.71 13.60
CA GLU A 41 -22.15 7.82 12.98
C GLU A 41 -21.56 9.19 13.34
N GLN A 42 -21.07 9.36 14.57
CA GLN A 42 -20.46 10.61 15.02
C GLN A 42 -19.17 10.93 14.25
N ALA A 43 -18.28 9.95 14.07
CA ALA A 43 -17.07 10.14 13.29
C ALA A 43 -17.40 10.41 11.82
N THR A 44 -18.41 9.73 11.26
CA THR A 44 -18.87 10.01 9.89
C THR A 44 -19.43 11.43 9.74
N ARG A 45 -20.20 11.94 10.72
CA ARG A 45 -20.66 13.34 10.72
C ARG A 45 -19.49 14.32 10.74
N LYS A 46 -18.47 14.07 11.55
CA LYS A 46 -17.25 14.88 11.60
C LYS A 46 -16.55 14.96 10.23
N ARG A 47 -16.45 13.84 9.50
CA ARG A 47 -15.91 13.83 8.13
C ARG A 47 -16.72 14.69 7.16
N VAL A 48 -18.05 14.66 7.26
CA VAL A 48 -18.96 15.48 6.44
C VAL A 48 -18.78 16.97 6.75
N GLU A 49 -18.65 17.34 8.03
CA GLU A 49 -18.41 18.72 8.46
C GLU A 49 -17.07 19.26 7.92
N ILE A 50 -16.00 18.46 7.99
CA ILE A 50 -14.69 18.84 7.45
C ILE A 50 -14.73 19.00 5.93
N LEU A 51 -15.40 18.10 5.20
CA LEU A 51 -15.57 18.24 3.75
C LEU A 51 -16.35 19.51 3.39
N ALA A 52 -17.38 19.87 4.17
CA ALA A 52 -18.11 21.11 3.96
C ALA A 52 -17.24 22.36 4.20
N LEU A 53 -16.34 22.31 5.18
CA LEU A 53 -15.35 23.37 5.42
C LEU A 53 -14.33 23.45 4.28
N LEU A 54 -13.73 22.32 3.87
CA LEU A 54 -12.78 22.26 2.76
C LEU A 54 -13.40 22.78 1.45
N GLN A 55 -14.68 22.46 1.18
CA GLN A 55 -15.38 22.99 0.01
C GLN A 55 -15.48 24.53 0.04
N LYS A 56 -15.72 25.14 1.20
CA LYS A 56 -15.72 26.60 1.35
C LYS A 56 -14.32 27.18 1.13
N MET A 57 -13.30 26.57 1.73
CA MET A 57 -11.91 26.98 1.55
C MET A 57 -11.47 26.92 0.08
N VAL A 58 -11.90 25.91 -0.68
CA VAL A 58 -11.60 25.79 -2.11
C VAL A 58 -12.27 26.91 -2.93
N GLN A 59 -13.50 27.30 -2.60
CA GLN A 59 -14.16 28.43 -3.27
C GLN A 59 -13.44 29.75 -2.96
N GLU A 60 -13.02 29.95 -1.71
CA GLU A 60 -12.24 31.12 -1.31
C GLU A 60 -10.85 31.15 -1.97
N PHE A 61 -10.21 29.99 -2.10
CA PHE A 61 -8.94 29.82 -2.81
C PHE A 61 -9.07 30.25 -4.28
N VAL A 62 -10.05 29.68 -5.01
CA VAL A 62 -10.29 30.04 -6.42
C VAL A 62 -10.65 31.52 -6.55
N TYR A 63 -11.47 32.05 -5.64
CA TYR A 63 -11.80 33.48 -5.60
C TYR A 63 -10.53 34.35 -5.42
N THR A 64 -9.68 34.01 -4.46
CA THR A 64 -8.43 34.74 -4.16
C THR A 64 -7.49 34.76 -5.34
N VAL A 65 -7.26 33.61 -5.99
CA VAL A 65 -6.46 33.52 -7.21
C VAL A 65 -7.08 34.34 -8.35
N SER A 66 -8.40 34.27 -8.52
CA SER A 66 -9.13 35.05 -9.53
C SER A 66 -8.95 36.56 -9.33
N LYS A 67 -9.03 37.04 -8.08
CA LYS A 67 -8.78 38.45 -7.71
C LYS A 67 -7.34 38.88 -7.99
N LYS A 68 -6.35 38.04 -7.65
CA LYS A 68 -4.93 38.28 -7.98
C LYS A 68 -4.68 38.39 -9.49
N LYS A 69 -5.53 37.76 -10.30
CA LYS A 69 -5.51 37.84 -11.77
C LYS A 69 -6.44 38.94 -12.33
N ASN A 70 -6.76 39.94 -11.51
CA ASN A 70 -7.52 41.14 -11.87
C ASN A 70 -8.96 40.87 -12.36
N MET A 71 -9.58 39.75 -11.96
CA MET A 71 -10.98 39.49 -12.25
C MET A 71 -11.90 40.34 -11.35
N SER A 72 -13.07 40.73 -11.87
CA SER A 72 -14.11 41.40 -11.07
C SER A 72 -14.66 40.46 -9.99
N ASP A 73 -15.29 40.99 -8.95
CA ASP A 73 -15.84 40.17 -7.85
C ASP A 73 -16.87 39.17 -8.35
N GLY A 74 -17.72 39.59 -9.30
CA GLY A 74 -18.69 38.71 -9.95
C GLY A 74 -18.02 37.57 -10.72
N MET A 75 -16.98 37.89 -11.53
CA MET A 75 -16.23 36.87 -12.28
C MET A 75 -15.44 35.92 -11.35
N ALA A 76 -14.85 36.45 -10.28
CA ALA A 76 -14.11 35.67 -9.30
C ALA A 76 -15.02 34.72 -8.52
N LYS A 77 -16.24 35.16 -8.17
CA LYS A 77 -17.25 34.31 -7.53
C LYS A 77 -17.78 33.24 -8.50
N ASP A 78 -18.07 33.63 -9.74
CA ASP A 78 -18.55 32.73 -10.80
C ASP A 78 -17.51 31.68 -11.22
N ALA A 79 -16.23 31.91 -10.97
CA ALA A 79 -15.16 30.95 -11.25
C ALA A 79 -15.36 29.63 -10.50
N GLY A 80 -15.97 29.69 -9.30
CA GLY A 80 -16.42 28.52 -8.54
C GLY A 80 -15.27 27.75 -7.89
N GLY A 81 -15.20 26.45 -8.12
CA GLY A 81 -14.28 25.52 -7.47
C GLY A 81 -15.02 24.46 -6.66
N LYS A 82 -14.63 23.19 -6.81
CA LYS A 82 -15.36 22.07 -6.24
C LYS A 82 -14.42 20.98 -5.72
N ILE A 83 -14.77 20.38 -4.59
CA ILE A 83 -14.14 19.15 -4.12
C ILE A 83 -14.93 17.92 -4.57
N PHE A 84 -14.22 16.85 -4.86
CA PHE A 84 -14.75 15.52 -5.10
C PHE A 84 -14.00 14.55 -4.19
N THR A 85 -14.73 13.68 -3.51
CA THR A 85 -14.09 12.55 -2.82
C THR A 85 -13.94 11.38 -3.77
N PHE A 86 -12.88 10.60 -3.62
CA PHE A 86 -12.71 9.33 -4.33
C PHE A 86 -12.29 8.22 -3.35
N GLY A 87 -11.81 7.10 -3.90
CA GLY A 87 -11.22 6.04 -3.09
C GLY A 87 -12.19 5.41 -2.09
N SER A 88 -11.67 5.01 -0.93
CA SER A 88 -12.41 4.17 0.01
C SER A 88 -13.59 4.89 0.66
N TYR A 89 -13.43 6.20 0.92
CA TYR A 89 -14.48 7.06 1.46
C TYR A 89 -15.67 7.16 0.50
N ARG A 90 -15.41 7.54 -0.75
CA ARG A 90 -16.45 7.65 -1.79
C ARG A 90 -17.12 6.31 -2.11
N LEU A 91 -16.37 5.22 -2.11
CA LEU A 91 -16.93 3.86 -2.25
C LEU A 91 -17.79 3.44 -1.05
N GLY A 92 -17.74 4.16 0.08
CA GLY A 92 -18.47 3.81 1.30
C GLY A 92 -17.94 2.56 2.01
N VAL A 93 -16.65 2.24 1.80
CA VAL A 93 -15.96 1.06 2.38
C VAL A 93 -14.77 1.44 3.27
N TYR A 94 -14.74 2.69 3.72
CA TYR A 94 -13.81 3.21 4.73
C TYR A 94 -14.18 2.71 6.13
N GLY A 95 -13.21 2.71 7.03
CA GLY A 95 -13.38 2.40 8.45
C GLY A 95 -12.70 3.45 9.34
N PRO A 96 -12.72 3.26 10.67
CA PRO A 96 -11.98 4.10 11.60
C PRO A 96 -10.51 4.23 11.19
N GLY A 97 -9.97 5.45 11.23
CA GLY A 97 -8.58 5.74 10.83
C GLY A 97 -8.30 5.64 9.33
N SER A 98 -9.32 5.45 8.47
CA SER A 98 -9.13 5.64 7.03
C SER A 98 -9.01 7.12 6.70
N ASP A 99 -8.18 7.43 5.72
CA ASP A 99 -8.03 8.73 5.09
C ASP A 99 -9.28 9.15 4.27
N ILE A 100 -9.33 10.43 3.91
CA ILE A 100 -10.26 10.95 2.90
C ILE A 100 -9.48 11.44 1.67
N ASP A 101 -9.46 10.58 0.66
CA ASP A 101 -9.05 10.92 -0.70
C ASP A 101 -9.92 12.05 -1.29
N THR A 102 -9.34 13.24 -1.47
CA THR A 102 -10.07 14.45 -1.91
C THR A 102 -9.38 15.13 -3.09
N LEU A 103 -10.13 15.25 -4.18
CA LEU A 103 -9.74 15.95 -5.40
C LEU A 103 -10.32 17.37 -5.40
N ILE A 104 -9.47 18.36 -5.60
CA ILE A 104 -9.84 19.76 -5.79
C ILE A 104 -9.83 20.08 -7.28
N VAL A 105 -10.98 20.46 -7.82
CA VAL A 105 -11.16 20.81 -9.23
C VAL A 105 -11.35 22.31 -9.37
N VAL A 106 -10.52 22.92 -10.22
CA VAL A 106 -10.45 24.38 -10.39
C VAL A 106 -10.51 24.79 -11.88
N PRO A 107 -10.92 26.04 -12.17
CA PRO A 107 -10.94 26.57 -13.54
C PRO A 107 -9.53 26.83 -14.09
N LYS A 108 -9.44 27.01 -15.41
CA LYS A 108 -8.20 27.05 -16.21
C LYS A 108 -7.16 28.09 -15.79
N HIS A 109 -7.58 29.16 -15.13
CA HIS A 109 -6.69 30.23 -14.67
C HIS A 109 -6.04 29.94 -13.33
N VAL A 110 -6.49 28.96 -12.55
CA VAL A 110 -5.84 28.56 -11.29
C VAL A 110 -4.84 27.46 -11.58
N VAL A 111 -3.57 27.65 -11.24
CA VAL A 111 -2.48 26.71 -11.58
C VAL A 111 -2.01 25.93 -10.36
N ARG A 112 -1.28 24.83 -10.60
CA ARG A 112 -0.79 23.94 -9.53
C ARG A 112 0.13 24.66 -8.53
N GLU A 113 0.88 25.65 -8.98
CA GLU A 113 1.68 26.50 -8.09
C GLU A 113 0.80 27.26 -7.08
N ASP A 114 -0.37 27.74 -7.49
CA ASP A 114 -1.32 28.41 -6.59
C ASP A 114 -1.80 27.43 -5.48
N PHE A 115 -1.94 26.14 -5.80
CA PHE A 115 -2.32 25.10 -4.84
C PHE A 115 -1.23 24.85 -3.78
N PHE A 116 0.03 24.75 -4.19
CA PHE A 116 1.16 24.54 -3.26
C PHE A 116 1.65 25.81 -2.56
N THR A 117 1.15 26.99 -2.93
CA THR A 117 1.54 28.26 -2.30
C THR A 117 0.37 28.89 -1.56
N ILE A 118 -0.69 29.28 -2.26
CA ILE A 118 -1.83 30.00 -1.67
C ILE A 118 -2.70 29.04 -0.86
N PHE A 119 -3.08 27.89 -1.42
CA PHE A 119 -3.96 26.97 -0.70
C PHE A 119 -3.25 26.27 0.47
N ASP A 120 -1.99 25.89 0.31
CA ASP A 120 -1.13 25.43 1.42
C ASP A 120 -1.10 26.45 2.56
N GLN A 121 -0.83 27.74 2.27
CA GLN A 121 -0.85 28.80 3.29
C GLN A 121 -2.22 28.99 3.95
N MET A 122 -3.31 28.90 3.17
CA MET A 122 -4.67 28.97 3.71
C MET A 122 -4.95 27.81 4.69
N ILE A 123 -4.45 26.60 4.40
CA ILE A 123 -4.57 25.46 5.30
C ILE A 123 -3.74 25.68 6.57
N ARG A 124 -2.51 26.18 6.46
CA ARG A 124 -1.63 26.46 7.62
C ARG A 124 -2.20 27.49 8.60
N GLN A 125 -3.12 28.34 8.16
CA GLN A 125 -3.80 29.32 9.01
C GLN A 125 -5.01 28.74 9.75
N ARG A 126 -5.37 27.47 9.53
CA ARG A 126 -6.53 26.83 10.14
C ARG A 126 -6.20 26.32 11.55
N PRO A 127 -7.02 26.64 12.57
CA PRO A 127 -6.85 26.08 13.90
C PRO A 127 -7.11 24.57 13.95
N GLU A 128 -7.80 24.02 12.95
CA GLU A 128 -8.07 22.58 12.85
C GLU A 128 -6.88 21.77 12.31
N LEU A 129 -5.86 22.42 11.76
CA LEU A 129 -4.70 21.72 11.19
C LEU A 129 -3.79 21.20 12.31
N GLU A 130 -3.46 19.91 12.24
CA GLU A 130 -2.53 19.25 13.16
C GLU A 130 -1.19 18.94 12.46
N GLU A 131 -1.25 18.38 11.25
CA GLU A 131 -0.07 18.04 10.45
C GLU A 131 -0.29 18.42 8.97
N ILE A 132 0.79 18.77 8.27
CA ILE A 132 0.78 19.03 6.82
C ILE A 132 2.10 18.58 6.20
N THR A 133 1.99 17.84 5.09
CA THR A 133 3.14 17.44 4.25
C THR A 133 2.78 17.68 2.79
N ALA A 134 3.48 18.61 2.14
CA ALA A 134 3.32 18.89 0.72
C ALA A 134 4.38 18.13 -0.10
N VAL A 135 3.93 17.39 -1.12
CA VAL A 135 4.79 16.59 -2.01
C VAL A 135 4.51 16.95 -3.48
N PRO A 136 5.07 18.07 -3.98
CA PRO A 136 4.81 18.55 -5.33
C PRO A 136 5.39 17.64 -6.43
N ASP A 137 6.45 16.89 -6.11
CA ASP A 137 7.16 16.02 -7.05
C ASP A 137 6.66 14.56 -7.06
N ALA A 138 5.55 14.28 -6.35
CA ALA A 138 4.91 12.97 -6.38
C ALA A 138 4.34 12.64 -7.77
N PHE A 139 4.11 11.34 -8.04
CA PHE A 139 3.50 10.89 -9.30
C PHE A 139 2.13 11.54 -9.58
N VAL A 140 1.36 11.76 -8.52
CA VAL A 140 0.24 12.71 -8.49
C VAL A 140 0.57 13.69 -7.38
N PRO A 141 0.86 14.97 -7.69
CA PRO A 141 1.18 15.97 -6.67
C PRO A 141 0.09 16.07 -5.62
N ILE A 142 0.49 16.07 -4.34
CA ILE A 142 -0.42 15.90 -3.20
C ILE A 142 -0.02 16.78 -2.01
N ILE A 143 -1.01 17.24 -1.24
CA ILE A 143 -0.85 17.77 0.11
C ILE A 143 -1.58 16.80 1.06
N MET A 144 -0.84 16.17 1.96
CA MET A 144 -1.39 15.29 3.00
C MET A 144 -1.55 16.12 4.27
N ILE A 145 -2.71 16.07 4.91
CA ILE A 145 -2.97 16.79 6.16
C ILE A 145 -3.63 15.89 7.20
N GLU A 146 -3.34 16.16 8.47
CA GLU A 146 -4.17 15.72 9.59
C GLU A 146 -4.99 16.94 10.04
N PHE A 147 -6.32 16.85 9.94
CA PHE A 147 -7.23 17.97 10.17
C PHE A 147 -8.32 17.57 11.16
N ASN A 148 -8.27 18.10 12.38
CA ASN A 148 -9.08 17.65 13.52
C ASN A 148 -9.02 16.12 13.70
N GLY A 149 -7.85 15.50 13.71
CA GLY A 149 -7.66 14.05 13.86
C GLY A 149 -8.28 13.21 12.73
N ILE A 150 -8.39 13.78 11.53
CA ILE A 150 -8.76 13.05 10.31
C ILE A 150 -7.70 13.30 9.25
N SER A 151 -7.08 12.22 8.76
CA SER A 151 -6.16 12.27 7.63
C SER A 151 -6.88 12.54 6.32
N ILE A 152 -6.41 13.51 5.54
CA ILE A 152 -6.99 13.94 4.26
C ILE A 152 -5.90 14.12 3.23
N ASP A 153 -6.11 13.45 2.10
CA ASP A 153 -5.19 13.46 0.96
C ASP A 153 -5.75 14.38 -0.11
N LEU A 154 -5.13 15.56 -0.28
CA LEU A 154 -5.59 16.61 -1.18
C LEU A 154 -4.78 16.58 -2.48
N ILE A 155 -5.44 16.22 -3.58
CA ILE A 155 -4.88 16.30 -4.93
C ILE A 155 -5.58 17.38 -5.75
N PHE A 156 -4.90 17.89 -6.76
CA PHE A 156 -5.35 19.03 -7.55
C PHE A 156 -5.53 18.65 -9.02
N ALA A 157 -6.61 19.12 -9.64
CA ALA A 157 -6.79 19.09 -11.09
C ALA A 157 -7.35 20.41 -11.62
N ARG A 158 -6.67 20.94 -12.63
CA ARG A 158 -7.12 22.10 -13.39
C ARG A 158 -7.86 21.65 -14.65
N LEU A 159 -9.10 22.12 -14.82
CA LEU A 159 -9.87 21.90 -16.03
C LEU A 159 -9.70 23.05 -17.02
N ASN A 160 -9.75 22.76 -18.32
CA ASN A 160 -9.75 23.78 -19.37
C ASN A 160 -11.14 24.43 -19.55
N VAL A 161 -11.72 24.93 -18.46
CA VAL A 161 -13.02 25.61 -18.41
C VAL A 161 -12.88 26.92 -17.63
N SER A 162 -13.73 27.89 -17.90
CA SER A 162 -13.69 29.18 -17.20
C SER A 162 -14.35 29.15 -15.82
N ARG A 163 -15.20 28.15 -15.54
CA ARG A 163 -15.99 28.04 -14.30
C ARG A 163 -16.12 26.58 -13.90
N VAL A 164 -16.08 26.32 -12.60
CA VAL A 164 -16.34 25.00 -12.01
C VAL A 164 -17.51 25.12 -11.03
N PRO A 165 -18.76 24.90 -11.48
CA PRO A 165 -19.94 25.01 -10.63
C PRO A 165 -20.11 23.80 -9.69
N LEU A 166 -20.89 23.96 -8.63
CA LEU A 166 -21.07 22.94 -7.59
C LEU A 166 -21.82 21.69 -8.08
N ASP A 167 -22.60 21.78 -9.15
CA ASP A 167 -23.35 20.68 -9.77
C ASP A 167 -22.53 19.91 -10.82
N MET A 168 -21.30 20.36 -11.16
CA MET A 168 -20.44 19.70 -12.14
C MET A 168 -20.14 18.23 -11.78
N THR A 169 -20.22 17.35 -12.78
CA THR A 169 -19.79 15.95 -12.71
C THR A 169 -18.56 15.72 -13.58
N LEU A 170 -17.77 14.68 -13.28
CA LEU A 170 -16.54 14.37 -14.03
C LEU A 170 -16.71 13.24 -15.06
N GLU A 171 -17.94 12.86 -15.41
CA GLU A 171 -18.20 11.72 -16.30
C GLU A 171 -17.77 11.99 -17.75
N ASP A 172 -17.94 13.22 -18.24
CA ASP A 172 -17.65 13.59 -19.63
C ASP A 172 -16.15 13.51 -19.96
N ASN A 173 -15.79 12.64 -20.90
CA ASN A 173 -14.42 12.47 -21.39
C ASN A 173 -13.86 13.74 -22.07
N ASN A 174 -14.72 14.66 -22.52
CA ASN A 174 -14.26 15.94 -23.09
C ASN A 174 -13.59 16.85 -22.06
N LEU A 175 -13.84 16.67 -20.76
CA LEU A 175 -13.15 17.40 -19.69
C LEU A 175 -11.64 17.10 -19.65
N LEU A 176 -11.22 16.01 -20.28
CA LEU A 176 -9.82 15.61 -20.38
C LEU A 176 -9.08 16.28 -21.56
N LYS A 177 -9.78 17.07 -22.39
CA LYS A 177 -9.15 17.77 -23.52
C LYS A 177 -8.28 18.92 -23.02
N ASN A 178 -7.04 18.98 -23.54
CA ASN A 178 -6.08 20.07 -23.30
C ASN A 178 -5.74 20.28 -21.81
N ILE A 179 -5.72 19.21 -21.01
CA ILE A 179 -5.17 19.21 -19.65
C ILE A 179 -3.86 18.42 -19.62
N ASP A 180 -3.02 18.65 -18.61
CA ASP A 180 -1.76 17.93 -18.48
C ASP A 180 -1.95 16.50 -17.92
N GLU A 181 -0.91 15.67 -17.99
CA GLU A 181 -0.98 14.28 -17.53
C GLU A 181 -1.25 14.14 -16.03
N ASN A 182 -0.77 15.07 -15.20
CA ASN A 182 -0.97 15.04 -13.75
C ASN A 182 -2.43 15.36 -13.41
N ASP A 183 -3.01 16.38 -14.05
CA ASP A 183 -4.42 16.71 -13.91
C ASP A 183 -5.31 15.54 -14.37
N MET A 184 -4.95 14.87 -15.46
CA MET A 184 -5.65 13.68 -15.95
C MET A 184 -5.59 12.51 -14.96
N ARG A 185 -4.41 12.24 -14.37
CA ARG A 185 -4.25 11.22 -13.32
C ARG A 185 -5.09 11.55 -12.09
N ALA A 186 -5.11 12.82 -11.66
CA ALA A 186 -5.88 13.27 -10.51
C ALA A 186 -7.40 13.10 -10.72
N LEU A 187 -7.92 13.49 -11.89
CA LEU A 187 -9.33 13.30 -12.25
C LEU A 187 -9.74 11.82 -12.30
N ASN A 188 -8.83 10.94 -12.71
CA ASN A 188 -9.11 9.52 -12.87
C ASN A 188 -9.47 8.82 -11.55
N GLY A 189 -8.95 9.26 -10.40
CA GLY A 189 -9.32 8.70 -9.09
C GLY A 189 -10.84 8.74 -8.86
N THR A 190 -11.44 9.92 -9.07
CA THR A 190 -12.89 10.14 -8.94
C THR A 190 -13.66 9.40 -10.04
N ARG A 191 -13.24 9.55 -11.30
CA ARG A 191 -13.92 8.93 -12.45
C ARG A 191 -13.98 7.41 -12.36
N VAL A 192 -12.89 6.76 -11.93
CA VAL A 192 -12.84 5.31 -11.72
C VAL A 192 -13.79 4.89 -10.60
N THR A 193 -13.77 5.62 -9.49
CA THR A 193 -14.60 5.30 -8.32
C THR A 193 -16.09 5.35 -8.65
N ASP A 194 -16.54 6.41 -9.31
CA ASP A 194 -17.94 6.56 -9.71
C ASP A 194 -18.34 5.48 -10.73
N GLN A 195 -17.48 5.15 -11.70
CA GLN A 195 -17.76 4.07 -12.65
C GLN A 195 -17.85 2.68 -11.99
N ILE A 196 -17.02 2.37 -10.99
CA ILE A 196 -17.15 1.11 -10.24
C ILE A 196 -18.54 0.98 -9.63
N LEU A 197 -19.05 2.06 -9.01
CA LEU A 197 -20.39 2.07 -8.40
C LEU A 197 -21.52 1.92 -9.44
N GLN A 198 -21.34 2.45 -10.65
CA GLN A 198 -22.29 2.30 -11.76
C GLN A 198 -22.27 0.91 -12.41
N LEU A 199 -21.15 0.19 -12.28
CA LEU A 199 -20.85 -1.09 -12.94
C LEU A 199 -21.11 -2.32 -12.06
N VAL A 200 -21.64 -2.15 -10.84
CA VAL A 200 -22.06 -3.25 -9.96
C VAL A 200 -23.60 -3.38 -9.92
N PRO A 201 -24.15 -4.61 -9.90
CA PRO A 201 -25.61 -4.81 -9.85
C PRO A 201 -26.26 -4.38 -8.52
N LYS A 202 -25.60 -4.69 -7.40
CA LYS A 202 -26.10 -4.40 -6.04
C LYS A 202 -25.00 -3.74 -5.22
N VAL A 203 -25.07 -2.41 -5.07
CA VAL A 203 -24.04 -1.59 -4.40
C VAL A 203 -23.78 -2.05 -2.95
N THR A 204 -24.83 -2.34 -2.18
CA THR A 204 -24.68 -2.82 -0.79
C THR A 204 -23.95 -4.15 -0.71
N VAL A 205 -24.26 -5.09 -1.60
CA VAL A 205 -23.59 -6.40 -1.66
C VAL A 205 -22.11 -6.23 -1.98
N PHE A 206 -21.80 -5.38 -2.96
CA PHE A 206 -20.44 -5.00 -3.33
C PHE A 206 -19.67 -4.38 -2.15
N LYS A 207 -20.25 -3.39 -1.45
CA LYS A 207 -19.61 -2.72 -0.30
C LYS A 207 -19.25 -3.71 0.80
N ASN A 208 -20.17 -4.59 1.19
CA ASN A 208 -19.92 -5.59 2.24
C ASN A 208 -18.86 -6.62 1.83
N ALA A 209 -18.90 -7.11 0.58
CA ALA A 209 -17.88 -8.02 0.08
C ALA A 209 -16.50 -7.34 0.00
N LEU A 210 -16.45 -6.07 -0.44
CA LEU A 210 -15.21 -5.31 -0.50
C LEU A 210 -14.63 -5.00 0.88
N ARG A 211 -15.47 -4.72 1.90
CA ARG A 211 -15.02 -4.60 3.29
C ARG A 211 -14.36 -5.89 3.78
N CYS A 212 -14.96 -7.05 3.49
CA CYS A 212 -14.36 -8.36 3.77
C CYS A 212 -13.00 -8.54 3.08
N ILE A 213 -12.91 -8.31 1.77
CA ILE A 213 -11.66 -8.48 1.02
C ILE A 213 -10.59 -7.49 1.45
N LYS A 214 -10.94 -6.23 1.76
CA LYS A 214 -9.97 -5.25 2.29
C LYS A 214 -9.40 -5.71 3.63
N LEU A 215 -10.26 -6.11 4.57
CA LEU A 215 -9.83 -6.60 5.88
C LEU A 215 -8.96 -7.85 5.75
N TRP A 216 -9.39 -8.83 4.94
CA TRP A 216 -8.59 -10.02 4.62
C TRP A 216 -7.22 -9.64 4.06
N ALA A 217 -7.17 -8.82 3.01
CA ALA A 217 -5.92 -8.45 2.35
C ALA A 217 -4.96 -7.71 3.30
N GLN A 218 -5.47 -6.86 4.17
CA GLN A 218 -4.70 -6.18 5.23
C GLN A 218 -4.17 -7.18 6.26
N GLN A 219 -5.01 -8.08 6.77
CA GLN A 219 -4.61 -9.09 7.76
C GLN A 219 -3.60 -10.08 7.19
N ARG A 220 -3.69 -10.39 5.90
CA ARG A 220 -2.79 -11.30 5.18
C ARG A 220 -1.56 -10.62 4.57
N ALA A 221 -1.37 -9.33 4.80
CA ALA A 221 -0.26 -8.52 4.25
C ALA A 221 -0.12 -8.59 2.72
N VAL A 222 -1.25 -8.55 2.00
CA VAL A 222 -1.31 -8.50 0.53
C VAL A 222 -2.06 -7.24 0.04
N TYR A 223 -2.00 -6.16 0.82
CA TYR A 223 -2.62 -4.86 0.49
C TYR A 223 -1.54 -3.78 0.48
N GLY A 224 -1.22 -3.23 -0.70
CA GLY A 224 -0.23 -2.15 -0.82
C GLY A 224 0.39 -2.03 -2.21
N ASN A 225 -0.11 -1.09 -3.03
CA ASN A 225 0.37 -0.88 -4.41
C ASN A 225 1.85 -0.50 -4.51
N MET A 226 2.35 0.27 -3.53
CA MET A 226 3.75 0.66 -3.47
C MET A 226 4.70 -0.54 -3.32
N PHE A 227 4.25 -1.57 -2.58
CA PHE A 227 5.01 -2.79 -2.30
C PHE A 227 4.78 -3.90 -3.35
N GLY A 228 4.07 -3.63 -4.44
CA GLY A 228 3.79 -4.61 -5.49
C GLY A 228 2.60 -5.52 -5.21
N PHE A 229 1.72 -5.16 -4.27
CA PHE A 229 0.44 -5.84 -4.05
C PHE A 229 -0.74 -5.01 -4.57
N PRO A 230 -1.95 -5.57 -4.75
CA PRO A 230 -3.09 -4.75 -5.15
C PRO A 230 -3.41 -3.69 -4.09
N GLY A 231 -3.63 -2.45 -4.54
CA GLY A 231 -4.17 -1.37 -3.72
C GLY A 231 -5.70 -1.41 -3.61
N GLY A 232 -6.28 -0.42 -2.92
CA GLY A 232 -7.72 -0.37 -2.66
C GLY A 232 -8.59 -0.40 -3.92
N VAL A 233 -8.23 0.35 -4.96
CA VAL A 233 -8.97 0.39 -6.23
C VAL A 233 -8.88 -0.93 -7.00
N ALA A 234 -7.73 -1.61 -6.96
CA ALA A 234 -7.56 -2.90 -7.61
C ALA A 234 -8.43 -3.97 -6.94
N TRP A 235 -8.43 -4.04 -5.60
CA TRP A 235 -9.34 -4.92 -4.85
C TRP A 235 -10.81 -4.59 -5.11
N ALA A 236 -11.17 -3.31 -5.20
CA ALA A 236 -12.53 -2.89 -5.54
C ALA A 236 -12.95 -3.41 -6.92
N MET A 237 -12.09 -3.29 -7.93
CA MET A 237 -12.39 -3.79 -9.28
C MET A 237 -12.47 -5.32 -9.33
N LEU A 238 -11.59 -6.03 -8.61
CA LEU A 238 -11.66 -7.48 -8.52
C LEU A 238 -13.00 -7.93 -7.89
N VAL A 239 -13.43 -7.31 -6.79
CA VAL A 239 -14.73 -7.61 -6.17
C VAL A 239 -15.90 -7.21 -7.07
N ALA A 240 -15.83 -6.05 -7.72
CA ALA A 240 -16.86 -5.59 -8.65
C ALA A 240 -17.06 -6.58 -9.79
N ARG A 241 -15.97 -7.15 -10.34
CA ARG A 241 -16.07 -8.16 -11.41
C ARG A 241 -16.85 -9.40 -10.96
N ILE A 242 -16.63 -9.88 -9.75
CA ILE A 242 -17.38 -11.02 -9.21
C ILE A 242 -18.86 -10.67 -9.01
N CYS A 243 -19.16 -9.44 -8.57
CA CYS A 243 -20.55 -8.96 -8.48
C CYS A 243 -21.25 -8.96 -9.84
N GLN A 244 -20.54 -8.65 -10.94
CA GLN A 244 -21.11 -8.73 -12.30
C GLN A 244 -21.42 -10.17 -12.73
N LEU A 245 -20.58 -11.13 -12.31
CA LEU A 245 -20.74 -12.55 -12.64
C LEU A 245 -21.86 -13.22 -11.82
N TYR A 246 -22.20 -12.69 -10.64
CA TYR A 246 -23.22 -13.21 -9.73
C TYR A 246 -24.16 -12.08 -9.25
N PRO A 247 -24.97 -11.49 -10.16
CA PRO A 247 -25.72 -10.24 -9.89
C PRO A 247 -26.74 -10.32 -8.75
N ASN A 248 -27.22 -11.53 -8.44
CA ASN A 248 -28.27 -11.73 -7.45
C ASN A 248 -27.75 -12.22 -6.08
N ALA A 249 -26.49 -12.64 -5.99
CA ALA A 249 -25.92 -13.29 -4.82
C ALA A 249 -25.77 -12.37 -3.59
N ALA A 250 -25.66 -12.98 -2.40
CA ALA A 250 -25.30 -12.29 -1.16
C ALA A 250 -23.78 -12.07 -1.06
N SER A 251 -23.33 -11.17 -0.18
CA SER A 251 -21.90 -10.80 -0.07
C SER A 251 -21.01 -11.97 0.33
N ALA A 252 -21.49 -12.87 1.21
CA ALA A 252 -20.76 -14.09 1.56
C ALA A 252 -20.45 -14.96 0.33
N VAL A 253 -21.42 -15.13 -0.57
CA VAL A 253 -21.25 -15.89 -1.81
C VAL A 253 -20.30 -15.16 -2.76
N ILE A 254 -20.36 -13.82 -2.85
CA ILE A 254 -19.39 -13.03 -3.62
C ILE A 254 -17.97 -13.28 -3.12
N VAL A 255 -17.75 -13.30 -1.80
CA VAL A 255 -16.43 -13.58 -1.20
C VAL A 255 -15.97 -15.01 -1.52
N GLU A 256 -16.86 -16.00 -1.41
CA GLU A 256 -16.55 -17.39 -1.78
C GLU A 256 -16.16 -17.51 -3.26
N LYS A 257 -16.94 -16.90 -4.16
CA LYS A 257 -16.67 -16.92 -5.61
C LYS A 257 -15.44 -16.12 -5.98
N PHE A 258 -15.11 -15.07 -5.24
CA PHE A 258 -13.89 -14.29 -5.42
C PHE A 258 -12.64 -15.19 -5.32
N PHE A 259 -12.50 -15.94 -4.23
CA PHE A 259 -11.35 -16.84 -4.06
C PHE A 259 -11.36 -17.95 -5.11
N ASN A 260 -12.49 -18.63 -5.29
CA ASN A 260 -12.62 -19.72 -6.25
C ASN A 260 -12.27 -19.32 -7.69
N ILE A 261 -12.70 -18.13 -8.13
CA ILE A 261 -12.44 -17.65 -9.48
C ILE A 261 -11.00 -17.16 -9.62
N TYR A 262 -10.49 -16.35 -8.68
CA TYR A 262 -9.16 -15.77 -8.83
C TYR A 262 -8.01 -16.75 -8.61
N THR A 263 -8.21 -17.84 -7.87
CA THR A 263 -7.28 -18.97 -7.84
C THR A 263 -7.16 -19.67 -9.20
N LYS A 264 -8.24 -19.69 -9.98
CA LYS A 264 -8.31 -20.38 -11.30
C LYS A 264 -8.21 -19.42 -12.48
N TRP A 265 -8.05 -18.13 -12.22
CA TRP A 265 -8.01 -17.12 -13.27
C TRP A 265 -6.75 -17.29 -14.10
N ASN A 266 -6.90 -17.26 -15.42
CA ASN A 266 -5.80 -17.52 -16.35
C ASN A 266 -4.89 -16.29 -16.50
N TRP A 267 -4.19 -15.91 -15.44
CA TRP A 267 -3.24 -14.80 -15.47
C TRP A 267 -2.17 -15.03 -16.56
N PRO A 268 -1.82 -14.04 -17.40
CA PRO A 268 -2.09 -12.60 -17.26
C PRO A 268 -3.34 -12.09 -18.02
N GLN A 269 -4.38 -12.91 -18.24
CA GLN A 269 -5.64 -12.41 -18.81
C GLN A 269 -6.21 -11.26 -17.97
N PRO A 270 -6.62 -10.12 -18.56
CA PRO A 270 -7.01 -8.94 -17.79
C PRO A 270 -8.41 -9.07 -17.18
N VAL A 271 -8.56 -8.49 -15.98
CA VAL A 271 -9.86 -8.26 -15.37
C VAL A 271 -10.42 -6.94 -15.89
N LEU A 272 -11.54 -7.00 -16.60
CA LEU A 272 -12.25 -5.86 -17.18
C LEU A 272 -13.65 -5.73 -16.59
N LEU A 273 -14.05 -4.52 -16.20
CA LEU A 273 -15.42 -4.24 -15.73
C LEU A 273 -16.38 -3.79 -16.83
N LYS A 274 -15.83 -3.25 -17.93
CA LYS A 274 -16.55 -2.89 -19.15
C LYS A 274 -15.58 -2.96 -20.34
N PRO A 275 -16.06 -2.96 -21.59
CA PRO A 275 -15.17 -2.85 -22.74
C PRO A 275 -14.28 -1.61 -22.62
N ILE A 276 -13.01 -1.74 -23.03
CA ILE A 276 -12.09 -0.60 -23.06
C ILE A 276 -12.61 0.36 -24.15
N GLU A 277 -12.86 1.60 -23.74
CA GLU A 277 -13.37 2.65 -24.62
C GLU A 277 -12.21 3.35 -25.34
N ASP A 278 -12.41 3.63 -26.63
CA ASP A 278 -11.67 4.69 -27.29
C ASP A 278 -12.17 6.05 -26.78
N GLY A 279 -11.35 7.08 -26.92
CA GLY A 279 -11.76 8.41 -26.48
C GLY A 279 -11.19 9.51 -27.36
N PRO A 280 -11.51 10.77 -27.01
CA PRO A 280 -11.31 11.91 -27.89
C PRO A 280 -9.84 12.38 -27.97
N LEU A 281 -8.91 11.70 -27.30
CA LEU A 281 -7.51 12.08 -27.19
C LEU A 281 -6.62 10.97 -27.74
N GLN A 282 -5.47 11.36 -28.27
CA GLN A 282 -4.40 10.41 -28.65
C GLN A 282 -3.53 10.07 -27.43
N VAL A 283 -4.16 9.55 -26.37
CA VAL A 283 -3.46 9.13 -25.14
C VAL A 283 -3.26 7.62 -25.11
N ARG A 284 -2.22 7.18 -24.41
CA ARG A 284 -1.98 5.75 -24.21
C ARG A 284 -3.11 5.13 -23.37
N VAL A 285 -3.83 4.20 -23.98
CA VAL A 285 -4.78 3.30 -23.31
C VAL A 285 -4.12 1.93 -23.16
N TRP A 286 -4.33 1.24 -22.04
CA TRP A 286 -3.73 -0.07 -21.79
C TRP A 286 -4.04 -1.04 -22.93
N ASN A 287 -2.98 -1.53 -23.58
CA ASN A 287 -3.11 -2.43 -24.73
C ASN A 287 -1.85 -3.32 -24.86
N PRO A 288 -1.90 -4.58 -24.38
CA PRO A 288 -0.74 -5.49 -24.39
C PRO A 288 -0.35 -5.99 -25.80
N ARG A 289 -1.21 -5.79 -26.80
CA ARG A 289 -0.89 -6.09 -28.20
C ARG A 289 0.06 -5.03 -28.78
N LEU A 290 -0.19 -3.76 -28.46
CA LEU A 290 0.57 -2.62 -28.96
C LEU A 290 1.80 -2.30 -28.09
N TYR A 291 1.67 -2.34 -26.77
CA TYR A 291 2.71 -1.86 -25.85
C TYR A 291 3.43 -3.01 -25.14
N PRO A 292 4.75 -3.19 -25.34
CA PRO A 292 5.52 -4.25 -24.68
C PRO A 292 5.48 -4.21 -23.15
N HIS A 293 5.46 -3.00 -22.56
CA HIS A 293 5.33 -2.83 -21.11
C HIS A 293 4.00 -3.40 -20.58
N ASP A 294 2.89 -3.17 -21.28
CA ASP A 294 1.58 -3.67 -20.87
C ASP A 294 1.50 -5.20 -20.94
N ARG A 295 2.27 -5.81 -21.85
CA ARG A 295 2.40 -7.27 -21.99
C ARG A 295 3.14 -7.91 -20.81
N GLN A 296 3.95 -7.15 -20.09
CA GLN A 296 4.72 -7.65 -18.93
C GLN A 296 3.89 -7.67 -17.63
N HIS A 297 2.71 -7.03 -17.61
CA HIS A 297 1.85 -7.02 -16.42
C HIS A 297 1.42 -8.44 -16.02
N LYS A 298 1.71 -8.83 -14.78
CA LYS A 298 1.52 -10.21 -14.28
C LYS A 298 0.07 -10.55 -13.96
N MET A 299 -0.64 -9.63 -13.31
CA MET A 299 -2.05 -9.80 -12.93
C MET A 299 -2.87 -8.54 -13.27
N PRO A 300 -3.11 -8.25 -14.56
CA PRO A 300 -3.67 -6.96 -14.97
C PRO A 300 -5.12 -6.77 -14.54
N VAL A 301 -5.39 -5.71 -13.77
CA VAL A 301 -6.73 -5.24 -13.38
C VAL A 301 -6.92 -3.84 -13.94
N ILE A 302 -7.88 -3.69 -14.85
CA ILE A 302 -7.94 -2.51 -15.73
C ILE A 302 -9.01 -1.53 -15.26
N THR A 303 -8.64 -0.26 -15.13
CA THR A 303 -9.55 0.81 -14.74
C THR A 303 -10.64 1.03 -15.80
N PRO A 304 -11.92 1.16 -15.40
CA PRO A 304 -13.01 1.31 -16.35
C PRO A 304 -13.01 2.70 -17.01
N ALA A 305 -12.64 3.75 -16.29
CA ALA A 305 -12.66 5.10 -16.83
C ALA A 305 -11.59 5.30 -17.90
N TYR A 306 -11.98 5.95 -19.01
CA TYR A 306 -11.05 6.40 -20.04
C TYR A 306 -10.12 7.51 -19.51
N PRO A 307 -8.81 7.48 -19.85
CA PRO A 307 -8.11 6.37 -20.51
C PRO A 307 -7.84 5.20 -19.57
N SER A 308 -8.21 3.97 -19.98
CA SER A 308 -8.03 2.77 -19.16
C SER A 308 -6.55 2.46 -18.92
N MET A 309 -6.19 2.16 -17.67
CA MET A 309 -4.84 1.84 -17.21
C MET A 309 -4.84 0.57 -16.35
N CYS A 310 -3.67 -0.04 -16.17
CA CYS A 310 -3.49 -1.18 -15.27
C CYS A 310 -3.25 -0.69 -13.83
N ALA A 311 -4.19 -0.99 -12.92
CA ALA A 311 -4.09 -0.63 -11.50
C ALA A 311 -3.14 -1.53 -10.70
N THR A 312 -2.59 -2.56 -11.33
CA THR A 312 -1.72 -3.59 -10.72
C THR A 312 -0.39 -3.74 -11.45
N HIS A 313 0.06 -2.68 -12.12
CA HIS A 313 1.32 -2.66 -12.88
C HIS A 313 2.56 -2.92 -12.02
N ASN A 314 2.48 -2.71 -10.70
CA ASN A 314 3.59 -2.97 -9.76
C ASN A 314 3.73 -4.43 -9.32
N ILE A 315 2.78 -5.32 -9.65
CA ILE A 315 2.88 -6.74 -9.29
C ILE A 315 4.05 -7.38 -10.05
N ASN A 316 4.98 -7.95 -9.30
CA ASN A 316 6.11 -8.72 -9.78
C ASN A 316 5.91 -10.23 -9.56
N SER A 317 6.89 -11.05 -9.93
CA SER A 317 6.76 -12.50 -9.87
C SER A 317 6.64 -13.00 -8.42
N SER A 318 7.38 -12.37 -7.49
CA SER A 318 7.36 -12.72 -6.07
C SER A 318 6.02 -12.40 -5.42
N THR A 319 5.52 -11.17 -5.60
CA THR A 319 4.23 -10.72 -5.06
C THR A 319 3.06 -11.46 -5.69
N GLN A 320 3.11 -11.76 -7.00
CA GLN A 320 2.13 -12.64 -7.66
C GLN A 320 2.03 -13.99 -6.95
N LYS A 321 3.17 -14.63 -6.65
CA LYS A 321 3.20 -15.93 -5.96
C LYS A 321 2.58 -15.84 -4.55
N VAL A 322 2.88 -14.76 -3.81
CA VAL A 322 2.27 -14.52 -2.49
C VAL A 322 0.76 -14.33 -2.60
N ILE A 323 0.29 -13.55 -3.57
CA ILE A 323 -1.15 -13.32 -3.80
C ILE A 323 -1.85 -14.64 -4.13
N MET A 324 -1.28 -15.45 -5.03
CA MET A 324 -1.86 -16.75 -5.41
C MET A 324 -1.96 -17.70 -4.21
N ASN A 325 -0.91 -17.80 -3.39
CA ASN A 325 -0.92 -18.62 -2.17
C ASN A 325 -2.02 -18.18 -1.18
N GLU A 326 -2.21 -16.86 -1.01
CA GLU A 326 -3.25 -16.35 -0.10
C GLU A 326 -4.67 -16.49 -0.69
N LEU A 327 -4.82 -16.44 -2.03
CA LEU A 327 -6.09 -16.77 -2.70
C LEU A 327 -6.45 -18.24 -2.54
N GLU A 328 -5.48 -19.15 -2.71
CA GLU A 328 -5.63 -20.58 -2.46
C GLU A 328 -6.04 -20.86 -1.01
N ARG A 329 -5.32 -20.29 -0.03
CA ARG A 329 -5.69 -20.36 1.39
C ARG A 329 -7.12 -19.86 1.63
N GLY A 330 -7.49 -18.73 1.02
CA GLY A 330 -8.84 -18.18 1.12
C GLY A 330 -9.91 -19.14 0.57
N SER A 331 -9.64 -19.76 -0.59
CA SER A 331 -10.53 -20.74 -1.22
C SER A 331 -10.76 -21.96 -0.31
N GLU A 332 -9.69 -22.51 0.26
CA GLU A 332 -9.75 -23.65 1.19
C GLU A 332 -10.55 -23.30 2.46
N LEU A 333 -10.30 -22.13 3.05
CA LEU A 333 -11.05 -21.67 4.22
C LEU A 333 -12.53 -21.44 3.91
N MET A 334 -12.86 -20.87 2.76
CA MET A 334 -14.26 -20.69 2.36
C MET A 334 -14.99 -22.03 2.18
N ALA A 335 -14.31 -23.06 1.69
CA ALA A 335 -14.86 -24.41 1.64
C ALA A 335 -15.13 -24.95 3.06
N GLN A 336 -14.20 -24.77 4.00
CA GLN A 336 -14.37 -25.21 5.39
C GLN A 336 -15.43 -24.41 6.16
N ILE A 337 -15.56 -23.11 5.90
CA ILE A 337 -16.62 -22.25 6.48
C ILE A 337 -17.99 -22.71 5.97
N SER A 338 -18.10 -23.06 4.69
CA SER A 338 -19.35 -23.56 4.11
C SER A 338 -19.80 -24.90 4.70
N LEU A 339 -18.84 -25.69 5.21
CA LEU A 339 -19.05 -26.93 5.95
C LEU A 339 -19.18 -26.74 7.47
N ASN A 340 -19.17 -25.50 7.97
CA ASN A 340 -19.20 -25.15 9.41
C ASN A 340 -18.00 -25.66 10.23
N ASN A 341 -16.88 -26.00 9.59
CA ASN A 341 -15.64 -26.43 10.28
C ASN A 341 -14.75 -25.25 10.69
N LYS A 342 -14.97 -24.08 10.10
CA LYS A 342 -14.22 -22.84 10.28
C LYS A 342 -15.16 -21.65 10.31
N THR A 343 -14.65 -20.51 10.74
CA THR A 343 -15.40 -19.26 10.88
C THR A 343 -14.79 -18.14 10.05
N TRP A 344 -15.50 -17.01 9.93
CA TRP A 344 -14.95 -15.80 9.31
C TRP A 344 -13.70 -15.29 10.03
N ALA A 345 -13.57 -15.52 11.34
CA ALA A 345 -12.39 -15.13 12.10
C ALA A 345 -11.11 -15.85 11.62
N ASP A 346 -11.23 -17.11 11.17
CA ASP A 346 -10.10 -17.86 10.59
C ASP A 346 -9.62 -17.26 9.26
N LEU A 347 -10.54 -16.73 8.44
CA LEU A 347 -10.21 -16.03 7.21
C LEU A 347 -9.38 -14.76 7.49
N PHE A 348 -9.75 -14.05 8.55
CA PHE A 348 -9.12 -12.80 8.99
C PHE A 348 -7.95 -13.00 9.99
N GLN A 349 -7.45 -14.23 10.13
CA GLN A 349 -6.26 -14.48 10.94
C GLN A 349 -5.08 -13.68 10.39
N ARG A 350 -4.35 -13.01 11.29
CA ARG A 350 -3.14 -12.25 10.97
C ARG A 350 -2.11 -13.14 10.25
N HIS A 351 -1.37 -12.54 9.32
CA HIS A 351 -0.27 -13.17 8.62
C HIS A 351 0.83 -13.67 9.56
N ASP A 352 1.64 -14.60 9.08
CA ASP A 352 2.81 -15.19 9.73
C ASP A 352 4.13 -14.67 9.10
N PHE A 353 4.12 -13.49 8.46
CA PHE A 353 5.28 -12.94 7.73
C PHE A 353 6.59 -12.97 8.53
N PHE A 354 6.56 -12.58 9.81
CA PHE A 354 7.73 -12.54 10.71
C PHE A 354 8.04 -13.88 11.39
N HIS A 355 7.39 -14.97 10.96
CA HIS A 355 7.63 -16.35 11.39
C HIS A 355 8.04 -17.26 10.23
N ARG A 356 7.64 -16.88 9.00
CA ARG A 356 7.72 -17.70 7.79
C ARG A 356 9.11 -17.83 7.21
N TYR A 357 9.93 -16.77 7.25
CA TYR A 357 11.22 -16.74 6.57
C TYR A 357 12.37 -16.94 7.53
N ARG A 358 13.45 -17.56 7.06
CA ARG A 358 14.67 -17.70 7.86
C ARG A 358 15.52 -16.42 7.85
N PHE A 359 15.46 -15.66 6.77
CA PHE A 359 16.26 -14.47 6.52
C PHE A 359 15.35 -13.33 6.04
N TYR A 360 15.67 -12.12 6.48
CA TYR A 360 15.01 -10.89 6.11
C TYR A 360 16.05 -9.85 5.72
N LEU A 361 15.71 -8.97 4.78
CA LEU A 361 16.40 -7.70 4.62
C LEU A 361 15.64 -6.64 5.40
N CYS A 362 16.36 -5.86 6.20
CA CYS A 362 15.86 -4.67 6.88
C CYS A 362 16.47 -3.45 6.20
N ILE A 363 15.65 -2.66 5.53
CA ILE A 363 16.04 -1.41 4.88
C ILE A 363 15.67 -0.30 5.85
N VAL A 364 16.63 0.52 6.26
CA VAL A 364 16.44 1.64 7.18
C VAL A 364 16.68 2.94 6.43
N ALA A 365 15.70 3.84 6.43
CA ALA A 365 15.84 5.23 6.04
C ALA A 365 15.91 6.07 7.32
N ALA A 366 16.88 6.99 7.42
CA ALA A 366 17.03 7.87 8.58
C ALA A 366 17.24 9.32 8.17
N THR A 367 16.75 10.24 9.01
CA THR A 367 16.83 11.69 8.81
C THR A 367 17.17 12.38 10.13
N GLU A 368 18.25 13.17 10.15
CA GLU A 368 18.50 14.16 11.22
C GLU A 368 17.88 15.49 10.80
N GLY A 369 16.68 15.79 11.28
CA GLY A 369 15.96 16.97 10.82
C GLY A 369 14.54 16.99 11.34
N THR A 370 13.62 17.58 10.57
CA THR A 370 12.21 17.62 10.92
C THR A 370 11.50 16.33 10.50
N SER A 371 10.36 16.06 11.14
CA SER A 371 9.48 14.95 10.76
C SER A 371 8.96 15.06 9.32
N GLU A 372 8.72 16.29 8.84
CA GLU A 372 8.30 16.54 7.44
C GLU A 372 9.41 16.12 6.45
N GLU A 373 10.67 16.46 6.73
CA GLU A 373 11.79 16.05 5.89
C GLU A 373 11.97 14.53 5.91
N HIS A 374 11.81 13.91 7.09
CA HIS A 374 11.85 12.47 7.21
C HIS A 374 10.75 11.77 6.41
N SER A 375 9.54 12.30 6.45
CA SER A 375 8.39 11.74 5.71
C SER A 375 8.64 11.77 4.19
N LYS A 376 9.27 12.84 3.68
CA LYS A 376 9.69 12.92 2.27
C LYS A 376 10.75 11.88 1.93
N TRP A 377 11.79 11.75 2.77
CA TRP A 377 12.89 10.81 2.54
C TRP A 377 12.45 9.34 2.62
N SER A 378 11.80 8.96 3.72
CA SER A 378 11.28 7.60 3.96
C SER A 378 10.29 7.19 2.85
N GLY A 379 9.33 8.05 2.51
CA GLY A 379 8.39 7.83 1.42
C GLY A 379 9.06 7.64 0.06
N MET A 380 10.16 8.38 -0.21
CA MET A 380 10.95 8.16 -1.43
C MET A 380 11.59 6.77 -1.43
N VAL A 381 12.25 6.36 -0.35
CA VAL A 381 12.88 5.04 -0.21
C VAL A 381 11.83 3.92 -0.36
N GLU A 382 10.68 4.05 0.30
CA GLU A 382 9.55 3.13 0.17
C GLU A 382 9.07 2.99 -1.27
N SER A 383 8.93 4.11 -1.99
CA SER A 383 8.48 4.12 -3.39
C SER A 383 9.41 3.34 -4.33
N LYS A 384 10.68 3.16 -3.96
CA LYS A 384 11.69 2.43 -4.73
C LYS A 384 11.85 0.98 -4.28
N LEU A 385 11.31 0.56 -3.13
CA LEU A 385 11.53 -0.78 -2.58
C LEU A 385 11.19 -1.88 -3.60
N ARG A 386 10.12 -1.68 -4.39
CA ARG A 386 9.71 -2.60 -5.47
C ARG A 386 10.83 -2.89 -6.49
N ILE A 387 11.72 -1.93 -6.75
CA ILE A 387 12.84 -2.07 -7.70
C ILE A 387 13.90 -3.02 -7.11
N LEU A 388 14.14 -2.93 -5.80
CA LEU A 388 14.98 -3.90 -5.09
C LEU A 388 14.38 -5.31 -5.21
N ILE A 389 13.07 -5.47 -5.00
CA ILE A 389 12.40 -6.77 -5.13
C ILE A 389 12.55 -7.35 -6.54
N GLN A 390 12.35 -6.53 -7.58
CA GLN A 390 12.52 -6.94 -8.98
C GLN A 390 13.94 -7.44 -9.28
N LYS A 391 14.97 -6.83 -8.68
CA LYS A 391 16.35 -7.30 -8.85
C LYS A 391 16.63 -8.55 -8.01
N LEU A 392 16.11 -8.62 -6.78
CA LEU A 392 16.28 -9.79 -5.90
C LEU A 392 15.63 -11.04 -6.47
N GLU A 393 14.43 -10.95 -7.05
CA GLU A 393 13.75 -12.13 -7.62
C GLU A 393 14.45 -12.72 -8.86
N LEU A 394 15.35 -11.96 -9.48
CA LEU A 394 16.21 -12.42 -10.58
C LEU A 394 17.58 -12.93 -10.12
N THR A 395 17.88 -12.84 -8.81
CA THR A 395 19.17 -13.24 -8.26
C THR A 395 19.21 -14.76 -8.03
N GLU A 396 20.27 -15.42 -8.54
CA GLU A 396 20.44 -16.88 -8.35
C GLU A 396 20.44 -17.24 -6.86
N GLY A 397 19.64 -18.25 -6.50
CA GLY A 397 19.50 -18.71 -5.11
C GLY A 397 18.38 -18.03 -4.32
N ILE A 398 17.71 -17.00 -4.87
CA ILE A 398 16.48 -16.42 -4.29
C ILE A 398 15.26 -17.05 -4.97
N ALA A 399 14.46 -17.78 -4.20
CA ALA A 399 13.20 -18.36 -4.68
C ALA A 399 12.00 -17.41 -4.55
N LEU A 400 12.07 -16.50 -3.58
CA LEU A 400 11.04 -15.48 -3.33
C LEU A 400 11.66 -14.30 -2.57
N ALA A 401 11.39 -13.07 -3.01
CA ALA A 401 11.62 -11.85 -2.24
C ALA A 401 10.27 -11.22 -1.89
N HIS A 402 9.82 -11.38 -0.64
CA HIS A 402 8.50 -10.95 -0.18
C HIS A 402 8.61 -9.63 0.60
N PRO A 403 8.24 -8.47 0.02
CA PRO A 403 8.19 -7.22 0.77
C PRO A 403 7.04 -7.23 1.79
N TYR A 404 7.29 -6.80 3.02
CA TYR A 404 6.23 -6.48 3.96
C TYR A 404 5.50 -5.20 3.54
N VAL A 405 4.24 -5.05 3.95
CA VAL A 405 3.35 -4.00 3.44
C VAL A 405 3.17 -2.82 4.40
N LYS A 406 3.95 -2.78 5.49
CA LYS A 406 3.97 -1.67 6.45
C LYS A 406 5.40 -1.36 6.85
N ASP A 407 5.62 -0.10 7.14
CA ASP A 407 6.84 0.40 7.74
C ASP A 407 6.75 0.37 9.28
N PHE A 408 7.89 0.62 9.92
CA PHE A 408 8.00 0.82 11.36
C PHE A 408 8.88 2.03 11.60
N SER A 409 8.35 3.02 12.28
CA SER A 409 8.99 4.33 12.40
C SER A 409 9.14 4.74 13.86
N ASP A 410 10.32 5.22 14.22
CA ASP A 410 10.69 5.70 15.55
C ASP A 410 11.45 7.03 15.43
N SER A 411 11.38 7.84 16.49
CA SER A 411 12.07 9.12 16.56
C SER A 411 12.78 9.26 17.90
N TYR A 412 14.06 9.63 17.87
CA TYR A 412 14.92 9.73 19.03
C TYR A 412 15.55 11.12 19.13
N LEU A 413 15.77 11.61 20.35
CA LEU A 413 16.59 12.79 20.60
C LEU A 413 18.06 12.39 20.56
N LEU A 414 18.85 13.05 19.70
CA LEU A 414 20.29 12.87 19.64
C LEU A 414 20.95 13.54 20.83
N GLN A 415 21.60 12.73 21.64
CA GLN A 415 22.44 13.17 22.75
C GLN A 415 23.89 12.79 22.44
N GLU A 416 24.53 11.97 23.28
CA GLU A 416 25.92 11.56 23.12
C GLU A 416 26.13 10.35 22.19
N THR A 417 25.07 9.60 21.89
CA THR A 417 25.19 8.37 21.09
C THR A 417 25.39 8.71 19.60
N PRO A 418 26.46 8.23 18.94
CA PRO A 418 26.70 8.46 17.52
C PRO A 418 25.54 7.93 16.65
N LYS A 419 25.14 8.71 15.64
CA LYS A 419 24.05 8.34 14.72
C LYS A 419 24.29 7.00 14.03
N ASP A 420 25.54 6.71 13.67
CA ASP A 420 25.92 5.46 13.02
C ASP A 420 25.68 4.25 13.93
N ASP A 421 25.85 4.38 15.24
CA ASP A 421 25.56 3.32 16.20
C ASP A 421 24.05 3.10 16.34
N ILE A 422 23.27 4.19 16.38
CA ILE A 422 21.80 4.13 16.39
C ILE A 422 21.31 3.45 15.10
N LEU A 423 21.81 3.90 13.95
CA LEU A 423 21.49 3.34 12.65
C LEU A 423 21.90 1.88 12.54
N ALA A 424 23.05 1.47 13.09
CA ALA A 424 23.52 0.09 13.12
C ALA A 424 22.73 -0.81 14.10
N ALA A 425 22.17 -0.25 15.17
CA ALA A 425 21.29 -0.96 16.09
C ALA A 425 19.86 -1.14 15.54
N TYR A 426 19.31 -0.12 14.87
CA TYR A 426 17.90 -0.06 14.46
C TYR A 426 17.47 -1.19 13.52
N GLY A 427 16.37 -1.87 13.84
CA GLY A 427 15.89 -3.00 13.03
C GLY A 427 16.47 -4.37 13.38
N THR A 428 17.12 -4.51 14.53
CA THR A 428 17.60 -5.80 15.08
C THR A 428 17.30 -5.94 16.57
N LEU A 429 17.07 -7.16 17.03
CA LEU A 429 16.83 -7.45 18.46
C LEU A 429 18.03 -7.04 19.32
N LYS A 430 19.25 -7.36 18.88
CA LYS A 430 20.46 -7.01 19.65
C LYS A 430 20.61 -5.50 19.84
N GLY A 431 20.14 -4.72 18.86
CA GLY A 431 20.17 -3.27 18.90
C GLY A 431 19.24 -2.64 19.94
N GLU A 432 18.18 -3.32 20.35
CA GLU A 432 17.19 -2.79 21.31
C GLU A 432 17.82 -2.35 22.64
N THR A 433 18.87 -3.05 23.10
CA THR A 433 19.56 -2.68 24.34
C THR A 433 20.18 -1.28 24.27
N LEU A 434 20.62 -0.86 23.08
CA LEU A 434 21.11 0.50 22.84
C LEU A 434 19.93 1.47 22.69
N LEU A 435 18.96 1.13 21.86
CA LEU A 435 17.83 1.99 21.51
C LEU A 435 16.95 2.33 22.71
N ASN A 436 16.71 1.37 23.61
CA ASN A 436 15.91 1.58 24.82
C ASN A 436 16.55 2.56 25.83
N LYS A 437 17.83 2.93 25.64
CA LYS A 437 18.50 3.96 26.45
C LYS A 437 18.31 5.36 25.87
N LEU A 438 17.87 5.46 24.62
CA LEU A 438 17.63 6.73 23.95
C LEU A 438 16.30 7.32 24.40
N LYS A 439 16.23 8.65 24.44
CA LYS A 439 14.98 9.35 24.73
C LYS A 439 14.14 9.41 23.46
N HIS A 440 12.96 8.79 23.48
CA HIS A 440 12.00 8.89 22.39
C HIS A 440 11.43 10.30 22.28
N VAL A 441 11.15 10.72 21.05
CA VAL A 441 10.32 11.90 20.77
C VAL A 441 8.87 11.41 20.78
N ASP A 442 8.10 11.82 21.79
CA ASP A 442 6.67 11.52 21.83
C ASP A 442 5.95 12.26 20.70
N LYS A 443 4.95 11.61 20.09
CA LYS A 443 4.13 12.22 19.01
C LYS A 443 3.49 13.56 19.43
N THR A 444 3.23 13.75 20.72
CA THR A 444 2.66 14.99 21.27
C THR A 444 3.68 16.11 21.49
N ASP A 445 4.98 15.82 21.53
CA ASP A 445 6.05 16.81 21.73
C ASP A 445 6.49 17.48 20.41
N VAL A 446 6.03 16.98 19.25
CA VAL A 446 6.28 17.58 17.92
C VAL A 446 5.61 18.95 17.76
N HIS A 447 4.63 19.28 18.61
CA HIS A 447 3.80 20.47 18.49
C HIS A 447 4.24 21.67 19.36
N LYS A 448 5.42 21.64 19.98
CA LYS A 448 5.95 22.75 20.80
C LYS A 448 7.08 23.55 20.14
N ASP A 449 7.14 23.60 18.82
CA ASP A 449 8.07 24.52 18.13
C ASP A 449 7.56 25.97 18.07
N THR A 450 6.43 26.29 18.71
CA THR A 450 5.99 27.67 18.93
C THR A 450 5.46 27.86 20.34
N SER A 451 6.12 28.76 21.08
CA SER A 451 5.80 29.32 22.41
C SER A 451 6.33 28.61 23.67
N GLU A 452 7.33 29.29 24.26
CA GLU A 452 7.58 29.47 25.71
C GLU A 452 7.88 28.22 26.56
N ASP A 453 9.07 27.65 26.39
CA ASP A 453 9.83 27.10 27.53
C ASP A 453 11.34 27.22 27.24
N SER A 454 11.96 28.24 27.86
CA SER A 454 13.31 28.73 27.59
C SER A 454 14.44 27.86 28.18
N GLN A 455 14.27 26.53 28.23
CA GLN A 455 15.28 25.58 28.75
C GLN A 455 15.27 24.16 28.13
N LYS A 456 14.67 23.92 26.94
CA LYS A 456 14.99 22.72 26.15
C LYS A 456 16.21 23.05 25.28
N GLU A 457 17.37 22.47 25.57
CA GLU A 457 18.49 22.44 24.61
C GLU A 457 17.96 21.97 23.24
N ASP A 458 18.41 22.59 22.15
CA ASP A 458 18.17 22.22 20.75
C ASP A 458 18.73 20.81 20.43
N LEU A 459 18.24 19.79 21.13
CA LEU A 459 18.63 18.41 20.89
C LEU A 459 18.04 17.98 19.55
N LYS A 460 18.94 17.75 18.60
CA LYS A 460 18.57 17.37 17.23
C LYS A 460 17.77 16.08 17.24
N GLN A 461 16.68 16.05 16.47
CA GLN A 461 15.85 14.85 16.33
C GLN A 461 16.42 13.94 15.24
N TYR A 462 16.30 12.63 15.46
CA TYR A 462 16.72 11.60 14.52
C TYR A 462 15.58 10.63 14.30
N HIS A 463 15.01 10.70 13.10
CA HIS A 463 13.85 9.93 12.68
C HIS A 463 14.32 8.74 11.86
N LEU A 464 13.78 7.54 12.13
CA LEU A 464 14.12 6.32 11.41
C LEU A 464 12.88 5.54 11.02
N THR A 465 12.84 5.08 9.77
CA THR A 465 11.83 4.17 9.23
C THR A 465 12.51 2.89 8.76
N LYS A 466 11.98 1.72 9.13
CA LYS A 466 12.46 0.42 8.65
C LYS A 466 11.40 -0.35 7.86
N LEU A 467 11.86 -0.96 6.78
CA LEU A 467 11.08 -1.81 5.87
C LEU A 467 11.68 -3.21 5.86
N PHE A 468 10.83 -4.24 5.73
CA PHE A 468 11.27 -5.63 5.73
C PHE A 468 10.99 -6.34 4.41
N VAL A 469 11.93 -7.18 3.98
CA VAL A 469 11.77 -8.12 2.86
C VAL A 469 12.13 -9.51 3.33
N GLY A 470 11.16 -10.43 3.38
CA GLY A 470 11.40 -11.83 3.66
C GLY A 470 12.03 -12.54 2.47
N LEU A 471 13.07 -13.34 2.71
CA LEU A 471 13.78 -14.08 1.66
C LEU A 471 13.55 -15.58 1.83
N ASP A 472 13.02 -16.20 0.78
CA ASP A 472 13.06 -17.65 0.60
C ASP A 472 14.26 -18.00 -0.29
N ILE A 473 15.13 -18.88 0.19
CA ILE A 473 16.44 -19.15 -0.39
C ILE A 473 16.48 -20.62 -0.82
N ASP A 474 16.66 -20.87 -2.12
CA ASP A 474 16.80 -22.20 -2.71
C ASP A 474 18.21 -22.39 -3.26
N ILE A 475 19.17 -22.68 -2.38
CA ILE A 475 20.57 -22.99 -2.76
C ILE A 475 20.69 -24.43 -3.30
N GLY A 476 19.63 -25.26 -3.18
CA GLY A 476 19.66 -26.69 -3.49
C GLY A 476 19.59 -27.02 -4.97
N LYS A 477 18.94 -26.19 -5.80
CA LYS A 477 18.78 -26.45 -7.24
C LYS A 477 19.97 -26.01 -8.10
N SER A 478 20.88 -25.21 -7.56
CA SER A 478 22.12 -24.78 -8.24
C SER A 478 23.29 -25.74 -8.03
N ALA A 479 23.07 -26.91 -7.41
CA ALA A 479 24.09 -27.94 -7.17
C ALA A 479 24.43 -28.73 -8.44
N GLY A 480 24.79 -28.02 -9.51
CA GLY A 480 25.63 -28.56 -10.56
C GLY A 480 27.09 -28.58 -10.08
N ASN A 481 27.56 -29.75 -9.68
CA ASN A 481 28.96 -30.20 -9.79
C ASN A 481 30.12 -29.36 -9.20
N THR A 482 29.93 -28.57 -8.14
CA THR A 482 31.07 -28.13 -7.31
C THR A 482 30.71 -28.13 -5.82
N GLY A 483 31.42 -28.95 -5.04
CA GLY A 483 31.20 -29.19 -3.59
C GLY A 483 31.58 -28.02 -2.67
N GLY A 484 31.18 -26.79 -3.02
CA GLY A 484 31.31 -25.60 -2.17
C GLY A 484 29.94 -25.05 -1.79
N THR A 485 29.75 -24.66 -0.53
CA THR A 485 28.57 -23.89 -0.11
C THR A 485 28.56 -22.54 -0.85
N LYS A 486 27.83 -22.44 -1.97
CA LYS A 486 27.55 -21.16 -2.64
C LYS A 486 26.89 -20.21 -1.62
N LYS A 487 27.61 -19.16 -1.23
CA LYS A 487 27.09 -18.08 -0.40
C LYS A 487 26.19 -17.23 -1.29
N LEU A 488 24.94 -16.99 -0.87
CA LEU A 488 24.04 -16.09 -1.59
C LEU A 488 24.67 -14.69 -1.64
N ASP A 489 24.87 -14.17 -2.85
CA ASP A 489 25.37 -12.82 -3.08
C ASP A 489 24.23 -11.91 -3.53
N ILE A 490 23.90 -10.94 -2.68
CA ILE A 490 22.90 -9.90 -2.93
C ILE A 490 23.53 -8.50 -2.95
N GLN A 491 24.86 -8.41 -3.03
CA GLN A 491 25.55 -7.12 -2.97
C GLN A 491 25.14 -6.23 -4.15
N TYR A 492 25.14 -6.75 -5.37
CA TYR A 492 24.74 -6.01 -6.57
C TYR A 492 23.32 -5.40 -6.48
N PRO A 493 22.24 -6.17 -6.22
CA PRO A 493 20.90 -5.58 -6.12
C PRO A 493 20.78 -4.56 -4.98
N CYS A 494 21.46 -4.78 -3.86
CA CYS A 494 21.47 -3.84 -2.73
C CYS A 494 22.23 -2.54 -3.06
N SER A 495 23.39 -2.62 -3.70
CA SER A 495 24.19 -1.44 -4.10
C SER A 495 23.47 -0.60 -5.15
N GLU A 496 22.81 -1.23 -6.12
CA GLU A 496 21.98 -0.53 -7.11
C GLU A 496 20.83 0.23 -6.46
N PHE A 497 20.13 -0.41 -5.51
CA PHE A 497 19.04 0.24 -4.77
C PHE A 497 19.56 1.41 -3.90
N TYR A 498 20.71 1.24 -3.27
CA TYR A 498 21.37 2.29 -2.50
C TYR A 498 21.68 3.52 -3.37
N ASN A 499 22.32 3.30 -4.52
CA ASN A 499 22.65 4.36 -5.46
C ASN A 499 21.40 5.05 -6.02
N LEU A 500 20.35 4.28 -6.30
CA LEU A 500 19.07 4.83 -6.75
C LEU A 500 18.44 5.77 -5.71
N CYS A 501 18.50 5.42 -4.43
CA CYS A 501 17.95 6.26 -3.35
C CYS A 501 18.78 7.55 -3.18
N LYS A 502 20.12 7.42 -3.21
CA LYS A 502 21.03 8.59 -3.16
C LYS A 502 20.93 9.52 -4.36
N GLY A 503 20.44 9.03 -5.49
CA GLY A 503 20.21 9.83 -6.69
C GLY A 503 18.98 10.76 -6.62
N TRP A 504 18.24 10.77 -5.51
CA TRP A 504 17.13 11.71 -5.31
C TRP A 504 17.64 13.15 -5.21
N HIS A 505 16.98 14.09 -5.89
CA HIS A 505 17.47 15.47 -6.04
C HIS A 505 17.58 16.24 -4.71
N SER A 506 16.74 15.92 -3.71
CA SER A 506 16.79 16.53 -2.37
C SER A 506 17.63 15.72 -1.39
N TYR A 507 18.31 14.68 -1.84
CA TYR A 507 19.18 13.90 -0.98
C TYR A 507 20.37 14.74 -0.49
N ASN A 508 20.63 14.71 0.82
CA ASN A 508 21.72 15.44 1.47
C ASN A 508 22.42 14.49 2.43
N GLU A 509 23.68 14.15 2.17
CA GLU A 509 24.44 13.18 2.97
C GLU A 509 24.64 13.57 4.43
N ASN A 510 24.49 14.85 4.78
CA ASN A 510 24.60 15.31 6.16
C ASN A 510 23.31 15.09 6.97
N ILE A 511 22.18 14.87 6.30
CA ILE A 511 20.84 14.81 6.90
C ILE A 511 20.23 13.42 6.67
N HIS A 512 20.35 12.89 5.46
CA HIS A 512 19.74 11.66 4.99
C HIS A 512 20.71 10.49 5.01
N GLN A 513 20.26 9.36 5.56
CA GLN A 513 20.99 8.10 5.57
C GLN A 513 20.08 6.95 5.13
N ILE A 514 20.67 5.95 4.48
CA ILE A 514 20.02 4.68 4.15
C ILE A 514 20.95 3.53 4.47
N PHE A 515 20.41 2.44 5.03
CA PHE A 515 21.18 1.27 5.41
C PHE A 515 20.40 -0.02 5.15
N ILE A 516 21.07 -1.06 4.65
CA ILE A 516 20.43 -2.35 4.34
C ILE A 516 21.12 -3.44 5.15
N LYS A 517 20.34 -4.17 5.95
CA LYS A 517 20.84 -5.22 6.85
C LYS A 517 20.26 -6.57 6.49
N ASN A 518 21.06 -7.61 6.63
CA ASN A 518 20.54 -8.98 6.68
C ASN A 518 20.22 -9.34 8.14
N VAL A 519 18.96 -9.65 8.41
CA VAL A 519 18.43 -9.99 9.73
C VAL A 519 17.93 -11.42 9.71
N LYS A 520 18.40 -12.24 10.66
CA LYS A 520 17.89 -13.61 10.82
C LYS A 520 16.56 -13.58 11.56
N LEU A 521 15.71 -14.58 11.36
CA LEU A 521 14.41 -14.73 12.03
C LEU A 521 14.47 -14.48 13.55
N ASN A 522 15.50 -15.01 14.23
CA ASN A 522 15.67 -14.87 15.67
C ASN A 522 16.25 -13.53 16.13
N ASP A 523 16.69 -12.68 15.21
CA ASP A 523 17.27 -11.36 15.44
C ASP A 523 16.36 -10.23 14.94
N LEU A 524 15.15 -10.56 14.48
CA LEU A 524 14.12 -9.56 14.17
C LEU A 524 13.81 -8.71 15.40
N PRO A 525 13.55 -7.41 15.28
CA PRO A 525 13.24 -6.58 16.44
C PRO A 525 11.86 -6.94 17.03
N SER A 526 11.59 -6.51 18.25
CA SER A 526 10.43 -6.90 19.06
C SER A 526 9.15 -6.21 18.59
N ASP A 527 9.26 -5.03 18.00
CA ASP A 527 8.15 -4.22 17.51
C ASP A 527 7.47 -4.79 16.25
N VAL A 528 8.03 -5.82 15.62
CA VAL A 528 7.36 -6.53 14.51
C VAL A 528 6.28 -7.51 14.98
N TYR A 529 6.28 -7.86 16.28
CA TYR A 529 5.34 -8.78 16.89
C TYR A 529 4.26 -8.00 17.63
N VAL A 530 3.00 -8.41 17.46
CA VAL A 530 1.88 -7.80 18.19
C VAL A 530 1.73 -8.43 19.59
N GLU A 531 0.97 -7.78 20.47
CA GLU A 531 0.68 -8.32 21.80
C GLU A 531 0.12 -9.75 21.72
N GLY A 532 0.69 -10.67 22.51
CA GLY A 532 0.33 -12.09 22.50
C GLY A 532 1.03 -12.93 21.41
N GLU A 533 1.77 -12.33 20.48
CA GLU A 533 2.51 -13.06 19.44
C GLU A 533 3.88 -13.51 19.97
N ALA A 534 4.09 -14.82 20.03
CA ALA A 534 5.36 -15.37 20.48
C ALA A 534 6.44 -15.27 19.40
N ARG A 535 7.58 -14.71 19.79
CA ARG A 535 8.81 -14.69 18.98
C ARG A 535 9.31 -16.13 18.73
N PRO A 536 9.72 -16.47 17.49
CA PRO A 536 10.39 -17.74 17.20
C PRO A 536 11.68 -17.91 18.00
N THR A 537 11.73 -18.89 18.89
CA THR A 537 12.94 -19.24 19.65
C THR A 537 13.84 -20.17 18.84
N LYS A 538 15.15 -20.14 19.10
CA LYS A 538 16.06 -21.14 18.54
C LYS A 538 15.66 -22.50 19.12
N VAL A 539 15.19 -23.43 18.28
CA VAL A 539 15.18 -24.85 18.65
C VAL A 539 16.64 -25.24 18.86
N GLY A 540 17.05 -25.37 20.12
CA GLY A 540 18.38 -25.85 20.45
C GLY A 540 18.56 -27.21 19.78
N LYS A 541 19.59 -27.36 18.94
CA LYS A 541 20.00 -28.69 18.46
C LYS A 541 20.27 -29.53 19.71
N LYS A 542 19.34 -30.42 20.09
CA LYS A 542 19.65 -31.52 20.98
C LYS A 542 20.78 -32.28 20.28
N ARG A 543 22.02 -32.06 20.75
CA ARG A 543 23.13 -32.96 20.44
C ARG A 543 22.63 -34.34 20.83
N LYS A 544 22.38 -35.21 19.85
CA LYS A 544 22.37 -36.66 20.11
C LYS A 544 23.73 -36.93 20.76
N LYS A 545 23.73 -37.25 22.07
CA LYS A 545 24.86 -37.91 22.71
C LYS A 545 24.97 -39.24 21.98
N GLU A 546 25.91 -39.34 21.05
CA GLU A 546 26.42 -40.65 20.63
C GLU A 546 27.04 -41.27 21.88
N SER A 547 26.41 -42.33 22.35
CA SER A 547 26.90 -43.19 23.41
C SER A 547 28.21 -43.81 22.97
N ASN A 548 29.22 -43.70 23.83
CA ASN A 548 30.52 -44.36 23.74
C ASN A 548 30.44 -45.76 23.12
N LEU A 549 31.13 -45.95 22.00
CA LEU A 549 31.62 -47.25 21.56
C LEU A 549 33.14 -47.22 21.63
N GLU A 550 33.66 -48.29 22.21
CA GLU A 550 34.97 -48.45 22.79
C GLU A 550 36.11 -48.30 21.78
N THR A 551 37.14 -47.59 22.21
CA THR A 551 38.51 -47.67 21.70
C THR A 551 39.00 -49.13 21.72
N GLN A 552 39.13 -49.74 20.54
CA GLN A 552 40.02 -50.88 20.34
C GLN A 552 41.28 -50.47 19.56
N LYS A 553 42.42 -50.79 20.18
CA LYS A 553 43.79 -50.54 19.72
C LYS A 553 44.10 -51.30 18.43
N ARG A 554 44.91 -50.65 17.56
CA ARG A 554 45.55 -51.23 16.36
C ARG A 554 46.33 -52.51 16.66
N PRO A 555 46.36 -53.45 15.70
CA PRO A 555 47.55 -54.27 15.44
C PRO A 555 48.34 -53.75 14.22
N LYS A 556 49.67 -53.77 14.34
CA LYS A 556 50.65 -53.62 13.26
C LYS A 556 50.93 -54.98 12.63
N SER A 557 51.00 -55.04 11.29
CA SER A 557 51.87 -55.95 10.50
C SER A 557 51.50 -55.82 9.01
N VAL A 558 52.30 -56.09 7.99
CA VAL A 558 53.73 -56.33 7.70
C VAL A 558 53.82 -56.24 6.15
N ALA A 559 54.99 -55.92 5.61
CA ALA A 559 55.30 -55.73 4.18
C ALA A 559 54.82 -56.86 3.23
N SER A 560 54.41 -56.47 2.02
CA SER A 560 54.13 -57.36 0.88
C SER A 560 55.38 -57.57 0.01
N PRO A 561 55.70 -58.80 -0.44
CA PRO A 561 56.71 -59.03 -1.46
C PRO A 561 56.14 -58.90 -2.89
N VAL A 562 57.00 -58.43 -3.78
CA VAL A 562 56.79 -58.25 -5.24
C VAL A 562 56.73 -59.61 -5.94
N PRO A 563 55.86 -59.81 -6.94
CA PRO A 563 55.99 -60.88 -7.92
C PRO A 563 56.59 -60.41 -9.24
N VAL A 564 57.32 -61.36 -9.84
CA VAL A 564 58.14 -61.41 -11.06
C VAL A 564 57.44 -60.91 -12.32
#